data_AF-A0A345ZRY7-F1
#
_entry.id   AF-A0A345ZRY7-F1
#
_cell.length_a   1.000
_cell.length_b   1.000
_cell.length_c   1.000
_cell.angle_alpha   90.00
_cell.angle_beta   90.00
_cell.angle_gamma   90.00
#
_symmetry.space_group_name_H-M   'P 1'
#
loop_
_entity.id
_entity.type
_entity.pdbx_description
1 polymer ?
#
loop_
_entity_poly.entity_id
_entity_poly.type
_entity_poly.pdbx_seq_one_letter_code
_entity_poly.pdbx_strand_id
1 'polypeptide(L)'
;MPTSTATDKIRQLNDGFRRSLIFGGTVLMTPGVQSLSDSGRQALFEAVRRFDSFTADNDPHGEHDFGAIEQAGVRFFWKIDYYDLQHRYASPDAADPSVTHRVLTIMRADEY
;
A
#
# COMPACT_ATOMS: atom_id res chain seq x y z
N MET A 1 -1.52 1.82 -30.19
CA MET A 1 -1.29 2.15 -28.77
C MET A 1 -0.97 0.85 -28.05
N PRO A 2 0.10 0.72 -27.25
CA PRO A 2 0.28 -0.48 -26.45
C PRO A 2 -0.86 -0.54 -25.43
N THR A 3 -1.62 -1.62 -25.44
CA THR A 3 -2.61 -1.93 -24.40
C THR A 3 -1.85 -2.14 -23.09
N SER A 4 -2.04 -1.22 -22.14
CA SER A 4 -1.61 -1.38 -20.75
C SER A 4 -2.06 -2.76 -20.25
N THR A 5 -1.14 -3.55 -19.69
CA THR A 5 -1.51 -4.82 -19.07
C THR A 5 -2.37 -4.56 -17.82
N ALA A 6 -3.12 -5.57 -17.35
CA ALA A 6 -3.88 -5.46 -16.10
C ALA A 6 -2.97 -5.07 -14.92
N THR A 7 -1.79 -5.69 -14.84
CA THR A 7 -0.74 -5.37 -13.86
C THR A 7 -0.29 -3.92 -13.93
N ASP A 8 -0.04 -3.36 -15.13
CA ASP A 8 0.35 -1.95 -15.26
C ASP A 8 -0.73 -0.99 -14.75
N LYS A 9 -2.01 -1.35 -14.95
CA LYS A 9 -3.14 -0.54 -14.45
C LYS A 9 -3.26 -0.64 -12.94
N ILE A 10 -3.11 -1.85 -12.37
CA ILE A 10 -3.07 -2.06 -10.92
C ILE A 10 -1.93 -1.25 -10.30
N ARG A 11 -0.72 -1.35 -10.86
CA ARG A 11 0.46 -0.59 -10.44
C ARG A 11 0.20 0.92 -10.42
N GLN A 12 -0.37 1.46 -11.50
CA GLN A 12 -0.71 2.89 -11.57
C GLN A 12 -1.71 3.32 -10.49
N LEU A 13 -2.74 2.51 -10.24
CA LEU A 13 -3.74 2.79 -9.21
C LEU A 13 -3.14 2.69 -7.80
N ASN A 14 -2.28 1.71 -7.55
CA ASN A 14 -1.59 1.53 -6.28
C ASN A 14 -0.61 2.67 -6.01
N ASP A 15 0.22 3.05 -6.97
CA ASP A 15 1.12 4.19 -6.83
C ASP A 15 0.35 5.50 -6.63
N GLY A 16 -0.76 5.70 -7.35
CA GLY A 16 -1.62 6.87 -7.18
C GLY A 16 -2.22 6.97 -5.78
N PHE A 17 -2.72 5.84 -5.26
CA PHE A 17 -3.26 5.78 -3.90
C PHE A 17 -2.15 5.93 -2.85
N ARG A 18 -1.05 5.17 -2.95
CA ARG A 18 0.08 5.19 -2.01
C ARG A 18 0.75 6.56 -1.89
N ARG A 19 0.89 7.29 -3.00
CA ARG A 19 1.52 8.62 -3.00
C ARG A 19 0.60 9.71 -2.44
N SER A 20 -0.71 9.62 -2.71
CA SER A 20 -1.67 10.62 -2.24
C SER A 20 -2.13 10.36 -0.80
N LEU A 21 -2.37 9.10 -0.45
CA LEU A 21 -3.00 8.62 0.79
C LEU A 21 -4.39 9.20 1.07
N ILE A 22 -5.00 9.85 0.08
CA ILE A 22 -6.26 10.59 0.22
C ILE A 22 -7.30 10.04 -0.77
N PHE A 23 -6.87 9.73 -2.00
CA PHE A 23 -7.78 9.34 -3.07
C PHE A 23 -7.60 7.86 -3.40
N GLY A 24 -8.72 7.13 -3.46
CA GLY A 24 -8.75 5.76 -3.97
C GLY A 24 -8.73 4.65 -2.93
N GLY A 25 -8.84 4.94 -1.63
CA GLY A 25 -8.90 3.90 -0.61
C GLY A 25 -8.92 4.38 0.84
N THR A 26 -8.74 3.42 1.75
CA THR A 26 -8.63 3.65 3.20
C THR A 26 -7.22 3.37 3.68
N VAL A 27 -6.69 4.20 4.58
CA VAL A 27 -5.41 3.96 5.22
C VAL A 27 -5.63 3.48 6.66
N LEU A 28 -5.04 2.35 7.01
CA LEU A 28 -5.07 1.75 8.35
C LEU A 28 -3.67 1.74 8.96
N MET A 29 -3.63 1.82 10.29
CA MET A 29 -2.40 1.77 11.08
C MET A 29 -2.59 0.84 12.27
N THR A 30 -1.65 -0.07 12.48
CA THR A 30 -1.62 -0.90 13.70
C THR A 30 -1.25 -0.07 14.94
N PRO A 31 -1.50 -0.60 16.16
CA PRO A 31 -1.12 0.08 17.39
C PRO A 31 0.37 0.47 17.45
N GLY A 32 1.26 -0.37 16.93
CA GLY A 32 2.69 -0.09 16.84
C GLY A 32 3.00 1.19 16.08
N VAL A 33 2.35 1.41 14.94
CA VAL A 33 2.49 2.64 14.15
C VAL A 33 1.80 3.82 14.85
N GLN A 34 0.65 3.60 15.47
CA GLN A 34 -0.07 4.65 16.20
C GLN A 34 0.69 5.16 17.42
N SER A 35 1.52 4.32 18.05
CA SER A 35 2.34 4.64 19.22
C SER A 35 3.57 5.50 18.93
N LEU A 36 3.91 5.70 17.65
CA LEU A 36 5.02 6.56 17.25
C LEU A 36 4.73 8.02 17.63
N SER A 37 5.80 8.79 17.84
CA SER A 37 5.68 10.25 17.88
C SER A 37 5.11 10.77 16.56
N ASP A 38 4.53 11.97 16.58
CA ASP A 38 3.99 12.59 15.36
C ASP A 38 5.05 12.75 14.27
N SER A 39 6.27 13.14 14.65
CA SER A 39 7.41 13.23 13.72
C SER A 39 7.81 11.87 13.16
N GLY A 40 7.81 10.82 13.98
CA GLY A 40 8.13 9.46 13.56
C GLY A 40 7.08 8.91 12.60
N ARG A 41 5.80 9.13 12.91
CA ARG A 41 4.68 8.76 12.05
C ARG A 41 4.71 9.53 10.72
N GLN A 42 4.96 10.84 10.74
CA GLN A 42 5.10 11.65 9.53
C GLN A 42 6.26 11.15 8.65
N ALA A 43 7.40 10.84 9.24
CA ALA A 43 8.55 10.28 8.52
C ALA A 43 8.20 8.94 7.86
N LEU A 44 7.48 8.05 8.58
CA LEU A 44 7.05 6.77 8.05
C LEU A 44 6.08 6.93 6.88
N PHE A 45 5.09 7.81 7.02
CA PHE A 45 4.16 8.12 5.93
C PHE A 45 4.86 8.67 4.69
N GLU A 46 5.85 9.53 4.88
CA GLU A 46 6.62 10.07 3.77
C GLU A 46 7.49 8.99 3.10
N ALA A 47 8.07 8.08 3.88
CA ALA A 47 8.79 6.93 3.36
C ALA A 47 7.87 6.00 2.55
N VAL A 48 6.63 5.74 3.01
CA VAL A 48 5.62 4.97 2.24
C VAL A 48 5.28 5.66 0.92
N ARG A 49 5.06 6.99 0.93
CA ARG A 49 4.77 7.76 -0.29
C ARG A 49 5.90 7.72 -1.30
N ARG A 50 7.15 7.78 -0.83
CA ARG A 50 8.36 7.84 -1.67
C ARG A 50 8.94 6.48 -2.03
N PHE A 51 8.43 5.39 -1.46
CA PHE A 51 8.97 4.06 -1.68
C PHE A 51 9.06 3.72 -3.17
N ASP A 52 10.24 3.33 -3.61
CA ASP A 52 10.59 2.97 -4.99
C ASP A 52 11.48 1.71 -5.07
N SER A 53 11.82 1.12 -3.92
CA SER A 53 12.68 -0.06 -3.80
C SER A 53 11.90 -1.36 -4.01
N PHE A 54 11.24 -1.47 -5.16
CA PHE A 54 10.54 -2.68 -5.59
C PHE A 54 11.52 -3.68 -6.19
N THR A 55 11.43 -4.92 -5.74
CA THR A 55 12.32 -6.05 -6.05
C THR A 55 11.46 -7.30 -6.24
N ALA A 56 12.03 -8.35 -6.83
CA ALA A 56 11.30 -9.61 -6.99
C ALA A 56 10.85 -10.24 -5.64
N ASP A 57 11.51 -9.90 -4.54
CA ASP A 57 11.21 -10.45 -3.20
C ASP A 57 10.00 -9.78 -2.55
N ASN A 58 9.79 -8.48 -2.79
CA ASN A 58 8.71 -7.69 -2.17
C ASN A 58 7.60 -7.29 -3.14
N ASP A 59 7.79 -7.50 -4.44
CA ASP A 59 6.81 -7.17 -5.49
C ASP A 59 6.82 -8.24 -6.60
N PRO A 60 6.52 -9.52 -6.28
CA PRO A 60 6.57 -10.62 -7.24
C PRO A 60 5.56 -10.47 -8.39
N HIS A 61 4.49 -9.70 -8.15
CA HIS A 61 3.44 -9.45 -9.13
C HIS A 61 3.64 -8.14 -9.92
N GLY A 62 4.61 -7.30 -9.53
CA GLY A 62 4.86 -6.02 -10.19
C GLY A 62 3.74 -5.00 -9.96
N GLU A 63 2.93 -5.17 -8.92
CA GLU A 63 1.74 -4.37 -8.64
C GLU A 63 2.02 -3.19 -7.71
N HIS A 64 3.18 -3.15 -7.07
CA HIS A 64 3.54 -2.14 -6.07
C HIS A 64 2.57 -2.12 -4.87
N ASP A 65 2.15 -3.30 -4.43
CA ASP A 65 1.17 -3.49 -3.36
C ASP A 65 1.80 -3.83 -2.01
N PHE A 66 3.12 -4.01 -1.94
CA PHE A 66 3.83 -4.30 -0.68
C PHE A 66 5.20 -3.62 -0.62
N GLY A 67 5.64 -3.27 0.59
CA GLY A 67 6.99 -2.79 0.83
C GLY A 67 7.40 -2.81 2.29
N ALA A 68 8.72 -2.72 2.52
CA ALA A 68 9.33 -2.74 3.84
C ALA A 68 10.22 -1.51 4.04
N ILE A 69 10.08 -0.85 5.19
CA ILE A 69 10.80 0.37 5.54
C ILE A 69 11.53 0.15 6.86
N GLU A 70 12.80 0.51 6.90
CA GLU A 70 13.59 0.57 8.14
C GLU A 70 13.60 2.01 8.65
N GLN A 71 13.13 2.23 9.88
CA GLN A 71 13.13 3.55 10.51
C GLN A 71 13.54 3.42 11.98
N ALA A 72 14.62 4.10 12.37
CA ALA A 72 15.15 4.10 13.74
C ALA A 72 15.40 2.69 14.32
N GLY A 73 15.85 1.75 13.48
CA GLY A 73 16.12 0.36 13.88
C GLY A 73 14.86 -0.51 14.06
N VAL A 74 13.69 -0.01 13.65
CA VAL A 74 12.43 -0.75 13.61
C VAL A 74 12.02 -0.95 12.15
N ARG A 75 11.69 -2.19 11.82
CA ARG A 75 11.16 -2.55 10.50
C ARG A 75 9.64 -2.38 10.47
N PHE A 76 9.16 -1.72 9.44
CA PHE A 76 7.74 -1.52 9.17
C PHE A 76 7.39 -2.13 7.82
N PHE A 77 6.19 -2.68 7.72
CA PHE A 77 5.59 -3.10 6.46
C PHE A 77 4.44 -2.16 6.09
N TRP A 78 4.24 -2.03 4.80
CA TRP A 78 2.99 -1.51 4.27
C TRP A 78 2.50 -2.46 3.18
N LYS A 79 1.18 -2.58 3.07
CA LYS A 79 0.55 -3.34 1.99
C LYS A 79 -0.74 -2.69 1.51
N ILE A 80 -1.14 -2.97 0.27
CA ILE A 80 -2.42 -2.57 -0.32
C ILE A 80 -3.24 -3.83 -0.60
N ASP A 81 -4.33 -4.01 0.15
CA ASP A 81 -5.29 -5.08 -0.09
C ASP A 81 -6.43 -4.59 -1.00
N TYR A 82 -6.97 -5.48 -1.84
CA TYR A 82 -8.08 -5.18 -2.76
C TYR A 82 -9.38 -5.83 -2.30
N TYR A 83 -10.32 -5.01 -1.83
CA TYR A 83 -11.64 -5.47 -1.41
C TYR A 83 -12.72 -5.11 -2.43
N ASP A 84 -13.82 -5.84 -2.41
CA ASP A 84 -15.07 -5.37 -3.01
C ASP A 84 -15.55 -4.07 -2.32
N LEU A 85 -16.49 -3.35 -2.94
CA LEU A 85 -17.00 -2.10 -2.39
C LEU A 85 -17.71 -2.24 -1.03
N GLN A 86 -18.06 -3.47 -0.63
CA GLN A 86 -18.72 -3.77 0.65
C GLN A 86 -17.73 -4.21 1.74
N HIS A 87 -16.44 -4.32 1.41
CA HIS A 87 -15.37 -4.81 2.28
C HIS A 87 -15.62 -6.22 2.83
N ARG A 88 -16.30 -7.09 2.06
CA ARG A 88 -16.66 -8.45 2.48
C ARG A 88 -15.74 -9.51 1.88
N TYR A 89 -15.32 -9.29 0.64
CA TYR A 89 -14.53 -10.24 -0.14
C TYR A 89 -13.42 -9.53 -0.90
N ALA A 90 -12.53 -10.32 -1.51
CA ALA A 90 -11.57 -9.80 -2.47
C ALA A 90 -12.31 -9.17 -3.67
N SER A 91 -11.74 -8.10 -4.21
CA SER A 91 -12.29 -7.47 -5.42
C SER A 91 -12.31 -8.47 -6.60
N PRO A 92 -13.37 -8.46 -7.43
CA PRO A 92 -13.40 -9.27 -8.65
C PRO A 92 -12.42 -8.78 -9.74
N ASP A 93 -12.01 -7.51 -9.71
CA ASP A 93 -11.04 -6.95 -10.65
C ASP A 93 -10.27 -5.78 -10.02
N ALA A 94 -9.05 -6.05 -9.53
CA ALA A 94 -8.18 -5.03 -8.94
C ALA A 94 -7.80 -3.90 -9.93
N ALA A 95 -7.87 -4.16 -11.25
CA ALA A 95 -7.58 -3.16 -12.26
C ALA A 95 -8.78 -2.21 -12.53
N ASP A 96 -9.96 -2.49 -11.96
CA ASP A 96 -11.16 -1.66 -12.07
C ASP A 96 -11.47 -0.94 -10.74
N PRO A 97 -11.24 0.38 -10.66
CA PRO A 97 -11.54 1.14 -9.45
C PRO A 97 -13.04 1.31 -9.19
N SER A 98 -13.91 1.01 -10.17
CA SER A 98 -15.37 1.08 -9.97
C SER A 98 -15.94 -0.09 -9.16
N VAL A 99 -15.16 -1.17 -9.00
CA VAL A 99 -15.54 -2.36 -8.22
C VAL A 99 -14.55 -2.70 -7.11
N THR A 100 -13.44 -1.96 -6.99
CA THR A 100 -12.37 -2.19 -6.02
C THR A 100 -12.26 -1.06 -5.01
N HIS A 101 -12.27 -1.41 -3.73
CA HIS A 101 -11.82 -0.55 -2.63
C HIS A 101 -10.42 -0.96 -2.17
N ARG A 102 -9.44 -0.06 -2.25
CA ARG A 102 -8.07 -0.32 -1.79
C ARG A 102 -7.92 -0.01 -0.30
N VAL A 103 -7.22 -0.85 0.42
CA VAL A 103 -6.87 -0.62 1.82
C VAL A 103 -5.37 -0.66 1.98
N LEU A 104 -4.76 0.49 2.28
CA LEU A 104 -3.34 0.56 2.61
C LEU A 104 -3.18 0.37 4.12
N THR A 105 -2.53 -0.71 4.54
CA THR A 105 -2.22 -0.96 5.96
C THR A 105 -0.74 -0.71 6.20
N ILE A 106 -0.42 0.13 7.20
CA ILE A 106 0.95 0.33 7.69
C ILE A 106 1.07 -0.32 9.06
N MET A 107 2.09 -1.14 9.26
CA MET A 107 2.31 -1.92 10.47
C MET A 107 3.78 -2.10 10.81
N ARG A 108 4.12 -2.41 12.06
CA ARG A 108 5.45 -2.93 12.36
C ARG A 108 5.58 -4.35 11.79
N ALA A 109 6.80 -4.74 11.48
CA ALA A 109 7.08 -6.08 10.96
C ALA A 109 6.80 -7.20 11.98
N ASP A 110 6.78 -6.90 13.28
CA ASP A 110 6.42 -7.85 14.34
C ASP A 110 4.92 -7.89 14.67
N GLU A 111 4.12 -7.09 13.96
CA GLU A 111 2.64 -7.12 13.99
C GLU A 111 2.06 -7.81 12.75
N TYR A 112 2.92 -8.32 11.86
CA TYR A 112 2.58 -9.03 10.63
C TYR A 112 2.78 -10.54 10.80
#